data_AF-A0A6V6YMW7-F1
#
_entry.id   AF-A0A6V6YMW7-F1
#
_cell.length_a   1.000
_cell.length_b   1.000
_cell.length_c   1.000
_cell.angle_alpha   90.00
_cell.angle_beta   90.00
_cell.angle_gamma   90.00
#
_symmetry.space_group_name_H-M   'P 1'
#
loop_
_entity.id
_entity.type
_entity.pdbx_description
1 polymer ?
#
loop_
_entity_poly.entity_id
_entity_poly.type
_entity_poly.pdbx_seq_one_letter_code
_entity_poly.pdbx_strand_id
1 'polypeptide(L)'
;MVLDSIMGYEEYSNLDFEASEKIEVETEKLCRDNIEELKRYCVDKLFSETDKINLIYYSLSECENYSFWTDFLTKEFARVFEIAITHDKMNQLYPLLENITVDETDSLDAEKVREMLVKELDNQKLEIRFNSLALLDYWLDFNGVGIQQSVISKLREKTKDTNWKIRWNAHKILTDRKIQVKDLSLMDKIRGRYGSTYSL
;
A
#
# COMPACT_ATOMS: atom_id res chain seq x y z
N MET A 1 21.15 -17.75 3.64
CA MET A 1 21.01 -16.69 2.63
C MET A 1 21.57 -15.42 3.25
N VAL A 2 22.25 -14.58 2.47
CA VAL A 2 22.81 -13.32 2.97
C VAL A 2 21.70 -12.45 3.56
N LEU A 3 20.51 -12.48 2.96
CA LEU A 3 19.34 -11.74 3.45
C LEU A 3 18.73 -12.29 4.75
N ASP A 4 19.10 -13.50 5.19
CA ASP A 4 18.63 -14.03 6.49
C ASP A 4 19.16 -13.20 7.67
N SER A 5 20.26 -12.45 7.48
CA SER A 5 20.87 -11.59 8.49
C SER A 5 20.18 -10.24 8.68
N ILE A 6 19.22 -9.89 7.81
CA ILE A 6 18.42 -8.67 7.97
C ILE A 6 17.56 -8.81 9.23
N MET A 7 17.51 -7.74 10.02
CA MET A 7 16.70 -7.70 11.24
C MET A 7 15.19 -7.59 10.91
N GLY A 8 14.37 -7.78 11.92
CA GLY A 8 12.92 -7.60 11.81
C GLY A 8 12.51 -6.13 11.77
N TYR A 9 11.39 -5.79 11.12
CA TYR A 9 10.82 -4.44 11.15
C TYR A 9 10.36 -4.02 12.55
N GLU A 10 9.84 -4.96 13.34
CA GLU A 10 9.49 -4.71 14.74
C GLU A 10 10.71 -4.29 15.58
N GLU A 11 11.83 -4.99 15.42
CA GLU A 11 13.07 -4.64 16.10
C GLU A 11 13.61 -3.29 15.61
N TYR A 12 13.59 -3.07 14.30
CA TYR A 12 13.98 -1.81 13.66
C TYR A 12 13.17 -0.60 14.18
N SER A 13 11.86 -0.76 14.37
CA SER A 13 10.97 0.32 14.82
C SER A 13 11.25 0.81 16.25
N ASN A 14 12.06 0.08 17.01
CA ASN A 14 12.47 0.45 18.37
C ASN A 14 13.84 1.15 18.43
N LEU A 15 14.53 1.29 17.29
CA LEU A 15 15.82 1.97 17.21
C LEU A 15 15.64 3.50 17.33
N ASP A 16 16.72 4.17 17.74
CA ASP A 16 16.81 5.62 17.58
C ASP A 16 17.02 5.98 16.10
N PHE A 17 16.83 7.26 15.77
CA PHE A 17 16.87 7.74 14.40
C PHE A 17 18.21 7.49 13.69
N GLU A 18 19.33 7.65 14.40
CA GLU A 18 20.67 7.44 13.81
C GLU A 18 20.92 5.96 13.51
N ALA A 19 20.48 5.07 14.40
CA ALA A 19 20.57 3.63 14.19
C ALA A 19 19.59 3.15 13.11
N SER A 20 18.38 3.70 13.03
CA SER A 20 17.40 3.33 12.01
C SER A 20 17.88 3.70 10.60
N GLU A 21 18.34 4.94 10.40
CA GLU A 21 18.85 5.41 9.10
C GLU A 21 20.01 4.53 8.61
N LYS A 22 20.91 4.14 9.53
CA LYS A 22 22.01 3.24 9.19
C LYS A 22 21.52 1.87 8.73
N ILE A 23 20.54 1.29 9.42
CA ILE A 23 19.98 -0.02 9.07
C ILE A 23 19.27 0.03 7.71
N GLU A 24 18.55 1.12 7.40
CA GLU A 24 17.90 1.30 6.11
C GLU A 24 18.91 1.28 4.97
N VAL A 25 19.99 2.07 5.09
CA VAL A 25 21.07 2.13 4.10
C VAL A 25 21.80 0.80 3.96
N GLU A 26 22.09 0.10 5.07
CA GLU A 26 22.73 -1.21 5.04
C GLU A 26 21.84 -2.28 4.39
N THR A 27 20.54 -2.25 4.68
CA THR A 27 19.54 -3.17 4.09
C THR A 27 19.40 -2.95 2.60
N GLU A 28 19.27 -1.70 2.15
CA GLU A 28 19.21 -1.33 0.75
C GLU A 28 20.44 -1.83 -0.01
N LYS A 29 21.63 -1.56 0.53
CA LYS A 29 22.90 -1.96 -0.08
C LYS A 29 23.00 -3.48 -0.20
N LEU A 30 22.62 -4.21 0.86
CA LEU A 30 22.65 -5.66 0.88
C LEU A 30 21.73 -6.26 -0.21
N CYS A 31 20.54 -5.69 -0.34
CA CYS A 31 19.58 -6.03 -1.39
C CYS A 31 20.11 -5.73 -2.80
N ARG A 32 20.73 -4.56 -2.99
CA ARG A 32 21.34 -4.13 -4.26
C ARG A 32 22.48 -5.05 -4.71
N ASP A 33 23.30 -5.48 -3.77
CA ASP A 33 24.41 -6.40 -4.05
C ASP A 33 23.92 -7.84 -4.35
N ASN A 34 22.67 -8.18 -3.99
CA ASN A 34 22.13 -9.55 -4.04
C ASN A 34 20.72 -9.65 -4.68
N ILE A 35 20.47 -8.93 -5.78
CA ILE A 35 19.13 -8.79 -6.41
C ILE A 35 18.43 -10.12 -6.71
N GLU A 36 19.13 -11.11 -7.26
CA GLU A 36 18.52 -12.40 -7.58
C GLU A 36 18.20 -13.24 -6.33
N GLU A 37 18.94 -13.02 -5.25
CA GLU A 37 18.61 -13.59 -3.95
C GLU A 37 17.39 -12.90 -3.35
N LEU A 38 17.32 -11.56 -3.41
CA LEU A 38 16.17 -10.75 -2.97
C LEU A 38 14.87 -11.23 -3.60
N LYS A 39 14.83 -11.36 -4.93
CA LYS A 39 13.64 -11.83 -5.65
C LYS A 39 13.17 -13.20 -5.14
N ARG A 40 14.10 -14.15 -4.94
CA ARG A 40 13.75 -15.47 -4.40
C ARG A 40 13.31 -15.39 -2.95
N TYR A 41 14.00 -14.59 -2.13
CA TYR A 41 13.70 -14.42 -0.72
C TYR A 41 12.27 -13.91 -0.50
N CYS A 42 11.86 -12.85 -1.20
CA CYS A 42 10.50 -12.30 -1.09
C CYS A 42 9.40 -13.28 -1.54
N VAL A 43 9.72 -14.24 -2.42
CA VAL A 43 8.80 -15.30 -2.84
C VAL A 43 8.76 -16.44 -1.83
N ASP A 44 9.92 -17.01 -1.51
CA ASP A 44 10.04 -18.24 -0.70
C ASP A 44 9.73 -18.00 0.78
N LYS A 45 10.00 -16.78 1.27
CA LYS A 45 9.91 -16.43 2.69
C LYS A 45 8.73 -15.54 3.04
N LEU A 46 7.85 -15.22 2.07
CA LEU A 46 6.73 -14.28 2.24
C LEU A 46 5.96 -14.45 3.56
N PHE A 47 5.66 -15.69 3.93
CA PHE A 47 4.88 -16.02 5.12
C PHE A 47 5.72 -16.40 6.36
N SER A 48 6.98 -16.80 6.19
CA SER A 48 7.83 -17.24 7.30
C SER A 48 8.71 -16.12 7.87
N GLU A 49 9.04 -15.11 7.05
CA GLU A 49 9.92 -13.99 7.41
C GLU A 49 9.23 -12.66 7.04
N THR A 50 7.90 -12.58 7.20
CA THR A 50 7.10 -11.38 6.86
C THR A 50 7.67 -10.12 7.49
N ASP A 51 8.07 -10.17 8.76
CA ASP A 51 8.63 -9.02 9.47
C ASP A 51 9.94 -8.49 8.85
N LYS A 52 10.82 -9.36 8.35
CA LYS A 52 12.04 -8.95 7.65
C LYS A 52 11.75 -8.41 6.26
N ILE A 53 10.83 -9.05 5.54
CA ILE A 53 10.38 -8.56 4.22
C ILE A 53 9.76 -7.16 4.37
N ASN A 54 9.11 -6.90 5.50
CA ASN A 54 8.55 -5.59 5.80
C ASN A 54 9.63 -4.51 5.88
N LEU A 55 10.74 -4.79 6.58
CA LEU A 55 11.90 -3.90 6.63
C LEU A 55 12.54 -3.74 5.25
N ILE A 56 12.68 -4.83 4.50
CA ILE A 56 13.20 -4.77 3.13
C ILE A 56 12.36 -3.80 2.30
N TYR A 57 11.04 -4.00 2.21
CA TYR A 57 10.19 -3.12 1.41
C TYR A 57 10.28 -1.66 1.86
N TYR A 58 10.20 -1.40 3.17
CA TYR A 58 10.37 -0.06 3.73
C TYR A 58 11.69 0.59 3.31
N SER A 59 12.82 -0.09 3.53
CA SER A 59 14.14 0.46 3.20
C SER A 59 14.35 0.67 1.71
N LEU A 60 13.75 -0.16 0.85
CA LEU A 60 13.84 0.02 -0.61
C LEU A 60 12.95 1.18 -1.09
N SER A 61 11.82 1.40 -0.42
CA SER A 61 10.86 2.46 -0.70
C SER A 61 11.35 3.85 -0.29
N GLU A 62 11.99 3.97 0.87
CA GLU A 62 12.40 5.27 1.44
C GLU A 62 13.86 5.66 1.12
N CYS A 63 14.61 4.84 0.39
CA CYS A 63 16.01 5.14 0.07
C CYS A 63 16.18 6.27 -0.96
N GLU A 64 17.32 6.97 -0.92
CA GLU A 64 17.65 8.04 -1.87
C GLU A 64 17.59 7.60 -3.35
N ASN A 65 17.80 6.30 -3.62
CA ASN A 65 17.79 5.73 -4.96
C ASN A 65 16.54 4.88 -5.23
N TYR A 66 15.39 5.26 -4.67
CA TYR A 66 14.12 4.53 -4.82
C TYR A 66 13.77 4.26 -6.30
N SER A 67 14.13 5.16 -7.22
CA SER A 67 13.85 5.02 -8.66
C SER A 67 14.44 3.73 -9.26
N PHE A 68 15.52 3.21 -8.68
CA PHE A 68 16.09 1.91 -9.04
C PHE A 68 15.15 0.74 -8.66
N TRP A 69 14.42 0.89 -7.57
CA TRP A 69 13.56 -0.12 -6.97
C TRP A 69 12.10 -0.05 -7.43
N THR A 70 11.66 1.06 -8.05
CA THR A 70 10.27 1.27 -8.49
C THR A 70 9.67 0.08 -9.23
N ASP A 71 10.37 -0.47 -10.23
CA ASP A 71 9.87 -1.62 -11.01
C ASP A 71 9.71 -2.88 -10.15
N PHE A 72 10.68 -3.14 -9.27
CA PHE A 72 10.65 -4.28 -8.35
C PHE A 72 9.51 -4.13 -7.34
N LEU A 73 9.43 -2.99 -6.65
CA LEU A 73 8.43 -2.69 -5.63
C LEU A 73 7.01 -2.72 -6.20
N THR A 74 6.80 -2.16 -7.39
CA THR A 74 5.47 -2.19 -8.04
C THR A 74 5.03 -3.62 -8.38
N LYS A 75 5.96 -4.47 -8.85
CA LYS A 75 5.66 -5.89 -9.13
C LYS A 75 5.41 -6.68 -7.85
N GLU A 76 6.18 -6.40 -6.80
CA GLU A 76 6.00 -7.02 -5.49
C GLU A 76 4.66 -6.63 -4.86
N PHE A 77 4.26 -5.36 -4.95
CA PHE A 77 2.95 -4.91 -4.50
C PHE A 77 1.84 -5.72 -5.19
N ALA A 78 1.86 -5.77 -6.53
CA ALA A 78 0.86 -6.49 -7.31
C ALA A 78 0.80 -7.98 -6.93
N ARG A 79 1.96 -8.62 -6.81
CA ARG A 79 2.09 -10.04 -6.44
C ARG A 79 1.56 -10.30 -5.03
N VAL A 80 2.00 -9.53 -4.04
CA VAL A 80 1.60 -9.71 -2.64
C VAL A 80 0.11 -9.42 -2.48
N PHE A 81 -0.43 -8.42 -3.14
CA PHE A 81 -1.86 -8.09 -3.10
C PHE A 81 -2.73 -9.19 -3.72
N GLU A 82 -2.32 -9.75 -4.87
CA GLU A 82 -3.02 -10.88 -5.49
C GLU A 82 -3.00 -12.13 -4.60
N ILE A 83 -1.86 -12.42 -3.97
CA ILE A 83 -1.74 -13.52 -2.99
C ILE A 83 -2.66 -13.26 -1.80
N ALA A 84 -2.66 -12.04 -1.26
CA ALA A 84 -3.46 -11.63 -0.11
C ALA A 84 -4.96 -11.84 -0.35
N ILE A 85 -5.44 -11.51 -1.55
CA ILE A 85 -6.83 -11.73 -1.96
C ILE A 85 -7.12 -13.22 -2.14
N THR A 86 -6.30 -13.90 -2.94
CA THR A 86 -6.57 -15.28 -3.37
C THR A 86 -6.51 -16.27 -2.21
N HIS A 87 -5.65 -16.02 -1.22
CA HIS A 87 -5.44 -16.90 -0.08
C HIS A 87 -6.12 -16.41 1.20
N ASP A 88 -6.89 -15.32 1.15
CA ASP A 88 -7.55 -14.72 2.32
C ASP A 88 -6.56 -14.34 3.43
N LYS A 89 -5.45 -13.70 3.03
CA LYS A 89 -4.33 -13.30 3.89
C LYS A 89 -4.16 -11.79 4.00
N MET A 90 -5.19 -11.02 3.68
CA MET A 90 -5.13 -9.56 3.68
C MET A 90 -4.63 -9.00 5.02
N ASN A 91 -5.23 -9.35 6.17
CA ASN A 91 -4.73 -8.91 7.48
C ASN A 91 -3.23 -9.21 7.74
N GLN A 92 -2.71 -10.35 7.25
CA GLN A 92 -1.32 -10.74 7.46
C GLN A 92 -0.36 -9.97 6.53
N LEU A 93 -0.77 -9.73 5.29
CA LEU A 93 0.10 -9.16 4.25
C LEU A 93 -0.11 -7.65 4.06
N TYR A 94 -1.15 -7.06 4.63
CA TYR A 94 -1.43 -5.64 4.56
C TYR A 94 -0.27 -4.76 5.06
N PRO A 95 0.42 -5.07 6.18
CA PRO A 95 1.58 -4.28 6.60
C PRO A 95 2.70 -4.22 5.55
N LEU A 96 2.92 -5.32 4.81
CA LEU A 96 3.90 -5.34 3.72
C LEU A 96 3.49 -4.39 2.59
N LEU A 97 2.20 -4.37 2.27
CA LEU A 97 1.65 -3.54 1.19
C LEU A 97 1.70 -2.05 1.54
N GLU A 98 1.51 -1.69 2.82
CA GLU A 98 1.63 -0.30 3.28
C GLU A 98 3.08 0.21 3.23
N ASN A 99 4.06 -0.67 3.47
CA ASN A 99 5.49 -0.31 3.40
C ASN A 99 6.07 -0.33 1.98
N ILE A 100 5.28 -0.67 0.97
CA ILE A 100 5.64 -0.44 -0.42
C ILE A 100 5.03 0.91 -0.85
N THR A 101 5.83 1.97 -0.69
CA THR A 101 5.53 3.31 -1.21
C THR A 101 6.22 3.51 -2.56
N VAL A 102 5.55 4.23 -3.47
CA VAL A 102 6.11 4.58 -4.78
C VAL A 102 5.80 6.05 -5.06
N ASP A 103 6.84 6.88 -5.09
CA ASP A 103 6.73 8.32 -5.37
C ASP A 103 6.32 8.60 -6.83
N GLU A 104 6.80 7.77 -7.77
CA GLU A 104 6.50 7.89 -9.20
C GLU A 104 5.41 6.90 -9.63
N THR A 105 4.16 7.38 -9.68
CA THR A 105 3.01 6.55 -10.05
C THR A 105 2.64 6.63 -11.55
N ASP A 106 3.47 7.28 -12.36
CA ASP A 106 3.25 7.52 -13.79
C ASP A 106 3.68 6.36 -14.72
N SER A 107 4.06 5.22 -14.15
CA SER A 107 4.44 4.02 -14.92
C SER A 107 3.21 3.17 -15.31
N LEU A 108 3.35 2.40 -16.40
CA LEU A 108 2.34 1.42 -16.81
C LEU A 108 2.09 0.35 -15.74
N ASP A 109 3.10 0.01 -14.93
CA ASP A 109 2.93 -0.97 -13.87
C ASP A 109 2.21 -0.37 -12.65
N ALA A 110 2.46 0.90 -12.32
CA ALA A 110 1.67 1.63 -11.32
C ALA A 110 0.20 1.79 -11.75
N GLU A 111 -0.05 1.98 -13.05
CA GLU A 111 -1.40 1.96 -13.61
C GLU A 111 -2.10 0.62 -13.39
N LYS A 112 -1.42 -0.50 -13.66
CA LYS A 112 -1.97 -1.84 -13.38
C LYS A 112 -2.28 -2.03 -11.90
N VAL A 113 -1.42 -1.57 -10.99
CA VAL A 113 -1.69 -1.62 -9.55
C VAL A 113 -2.98 -0.86 -9.21
N ARG A 114 -3.15 0.37 -9.73
CA ARG A 114 -4.40 1.12 -9.55
C ARG A 114 -5.60 0.39 -10.11
N GLU A 115 -5.51 -0.19 -11.30
CA GLU A 115 -6.59 -0.97 -11.91
C GLU A 115 -6.98 -2.18 -11.05
N MET A 116 -5.99 -2.90 -10.51
CA MET A 116 -6.21 -4.00 -9.57
C MET A 116 -6.94 -3.53 -8.31
N LEU A 117 -6.48 -2.46 -7.68
CA LEU A 117 -7.11 -1.90 -6.48
C LEU A 117 -8.54 -1.44 -6.76
N VAL A 118 -8.77 -0.77 -7.89
CA VAL A 118 -10.09 -0.27 -8.33
C VAL A 118 -11.07 -1.40 -8.60
N LYS A 119 -10.62 -2.50 -9.21
CA LYS A 119 -11.43 -3.70 -9.44
C LYS A 119 -11.92 -4.28 -8.12
N GLU A 120 -11.06 -4.34 -7.12
CA GLU A 120 -11.36 -4.97 -5.83
C GLU A 120 -12.25 -4.10 -4.92
N LEU A 121 -12.54 -2.84 -5.32
CA LEU A 121 -13.61 -2.03 -4.71
C LEU A 121 -15.01 -2.61 -4.93
N ASP A 122 -15.18 -3.58 -5.84
CA ASP A 122 -16.44 -4.31 -6.05
C ASP A 122 -16.46 -5.69 -5.36
N ASN A 123 -15.41 -6.06 -4.63
CA ASN A 123 -15.30 -7.36 -3.98
C ASN A 123 -16.44 -7.59 -2.96
N GLN A 124 -16.94 -8.81 -2.82
CA GLN A 124 -18.01 -9.11 -1.86
C GLN A 124 -17.53 -8.99 -0.40
N LYS A 125 -16.26 -9.29 -0.13
CA LYS A 125 -15.66 -9.19 1.21
C LYS A 125 -15.38 -7.73 1.56
N LEU A 126 -15.97 -7.27 2.67
CA LEU A 126 -15.78 -5.91 3.18
C LEU A 126 -14.29 -5.60 3.42
N GLU A 127 -13.55 -6.56 3.96
CA GLU A 127 -12.11 -6.44 4.23
C GLU A 127 -11.32 -6.08 2.97
N ILE A 128 -11.53 -6.82 1.89
CA ILE A 128 -10.86 -6.56 0.62
C ILE A 128 -11.24 -5.19 0.07
N ARG A 129 -12.54 -4.83 0.05
CA ARG A 129 -12.97 -3.51 -0.45
C ARG A 129 -12.34 -2.36 0.35
N PHE A 130 -12.33 -2.47 1.68
CA PHE A 130 -11.82 -1.43 2.55
C PHE A 130 -10.31 -1.25 2.40
N ASN A 131 -9.55 -2.36 2.42
CA ASN A 131 -8.09 -2.32 2.29
C ASN A 131 -7.67 -1.88 0.88
N SER A 132 -8.40 -2.30 -0.16
CA SER A 132 -8.15 -1.82 -1.54
C SER A 132 -8.36 -0.33 -1.67
N LEU A 133 -9.36 0.24 -0.98
CA LEU A 133 -9.61 1.68 -0.98
C LEU A 133 -8.53 2.46 -0.23
N ALA A 134 -8.07 1.93 0.91
CA ALA A 134 -6.98 2.53 1.68
C ALA A 134 -5.69 2.55 0.85
N LEU A 135 -5.30 1.38 0.30
CA LEU A 135 -4.13 1.24 -0.57
C LEU A 135 -4.24 2.12 -1.82
N LEU A 136 -5.42 2.22 -2.44
CA LEU A 136 -5.61 3.07 -3.62
C LEU A 136 -5.26 4.54 -3.35
N ASP A 137 -5.52 5.08 -2.15
CA ASP A 137 -5.17 6.47 -1.85
C ASP A 137 -3.66 6.72 -1.92
N TYR A 138 -2.84 5.74 -1.48
CA TYR A 138 -1.38 5.80 -1.57
C TYR A 138 -0.88 5.73 -3.03
N TRP A 139 -1.58 5.00 -3.89
CA TRP A 139 -1.22 4.82 -5.30
C TRP A 139 -1.77 5.90 -6.24
N LEU A 140 -2.47 6.89 -5.69
CA LEU A 140 -2.97 8.05 -6.41
C LEU A 140 -2.05 9.24 -6.19
N ASP A 141 -1.34 9.67 -7.25
CA ASP A 141 -0.44 10.82 -7.24
C ASP A 141 -1.01 12.02 -6.46
N PHE A 142 -0.21 12.52 -5.52
CA PHE A 142 -0.50 13.72 -4.73
C PHE A 142 -0.34 15.01 -5.56
N ASN A 143 0.44 14.99 -6.63
CA ASN A 143 0.89 16.17 -7.37
C ASN A 143 0.07 16.50 -8.63
N GLY A 144 -0.98 15.74 -8.93
CA GLY A 144 -2.08 16.23 -9.75
C GLY A 144 -2.00 15.96 -11.25
N VAL A 145 -1.21 14.98 -11.71
CA VAL A 145 -1.51 14.37 -13.01
C VAL A 145 -2.81 13.60 -12.87
N GLY A 146 -3.86 14.09 -13.55
CA GLY A 146 -5.25 13.82 -13.22
C GLY A 146 -5.56 12.34 -13.04
N ILE A 147 -6.04 12.00 -11.84
CA ILE A 147 -6.70 10.72 -11.56
C ILE A 147 -7.65 10.37 -12.70
N GLN A 148 -7.48 9.17 -13.26
CA GLN A 148 -8.27 8.76 -14.41
C GLN A 148 -9.76 8.84 -14.11
N GLN A 149 -10.54 9.27 -15.11
CA GLN A 149 -11.99 9.44 -14.96
C GLN A 149 -12.70 8.14 -14.56
N SER A 150 -12.16 6.98 -14.95
CA SER A 150 -12.59 5.64 -14.51
C SER A 150 -12.52 5.50 -12.99
N VAL A 151 -11.38 5.85 -12.38
CA VAL A 151 -11.15 5.81 -10.93
C VAL A 151 -12.06 6.80 -10.21
N ILE A 152 -12.19 8.04 -10.69
CA ILE A 152 -13.12 9.02 -10.13
C ILE A 152 -14.55 8.46 -10.12
N SER A 153 -14.96 7.84 -11.23
CA SER A 153 -16.31 7.29 -11.36
C SER A 153 -16.54 6.14 -10.37
N LYS A 154 -15.54 5.28 -10.18
CA LYS A 154 -15.60 4.20 -9.19
C LYS A 154 -15.64 4.76 -7.76
N LEU A 155 -14.81 5.74 -7.41
CA LEU A 155 -14.86 6.38 -6.08
C LEU A 155 -16.22 7.03 -5.81
N ARG A 156 -16.82 7.70 -6.80
CA ARG A 156 -18.18 8.25 -6.69
C ARG A 156 -19.22 7.17 -6.45
N GLU A 157 -19.08 6.00 -7.08
CA GLU A 157 -19.92 4.84 -6.79
C GLU A 157 -19.76 4.39 -5.33
N LYS A 158 -18.51 4.30 -4.83
CA LYS A 158 -18.22 3.87 -3.45
C LYS A 158 -18.69 4.84 -2.38
N THR A 159 -18.99 6.11 -2.71
CA THR A 159 -19.72 7.00 -1.79
C THR A 159 -21.14 6.52 -1.44
N LYS A 160 -21.64 5.48 -2.15
CA LYS A 160 -22.92 4.82 -1.90
C LYS A 160 -22.76 3.39 -1.39
N ASP A 161 -21.57 2.96 -0.99
CA ASP A 161 -21.35 1.62 -0.42
C ASP A 161 -22.23 1.41 0.82
N THR A 162 -22.62 0.17 1.09
CA THR A 162 -23.32 -0.25 2.30
C THR A 162 -22.57 0.09 3.59
N ASN A 163 -21.23 0.04 3.57
CA ASN A 163 -20.38 0.32 4.71
C ASN A 163 -20.01 1.81 4.80
N TRP A 164 -20.22 2.40 5.98
CA TRP A 164 -19.99 3.84 6.19
C TRP A 164 -18.52 4.25 6.11
N LYS A 165 -17.57 3.38 6.47
CA LYS A 165 -16.13 3.67 6.40
C LYS A 165 -15.68 3.78 4.94
N ILE A 166 -16.18 2.90 4.07
CA ILE A 166 -15.95 2.99 2.61
C ILE A 166 -16.54 4.28 2.06
N ARG A 167 -17.79 4.63 2.41
CA ARG A 167 -18.40 5.89 1.97
C ARG A 167 -17.58 7.11 2.39
N TRP A 168 -17.13 7.13 3.65
CA TRP A 168 -16.32 8.21 4.22
C TRP A 168 -14.97 8.33 3.52
N ASN A 169 -14.21 7.24 3.40
CA ASN A 169 -12.88 7.25 2.80
C ASN A 169 -12.94 7.61 1.30
N ALA A 170 -13.90 7.06 0.54
CA ALA A 170 -14.05 7.41 -0.87
C ALA A 170 -14.42 8.89 -1.07
N HIS A 171 -15.27 9.44 -0.19
CA HIS A 171 -15.59 10.86 -0.20
C HIS A 171 -14.35 11.71 0.13
N LYS A 172 -13.58 11.34 1.14
CA LYS A 172 -12.36 12.04 1.55
C LYS A 172 -11.33 12.10 0.41
N ILE A 173 -11.04 10.96 -0.23
CA ILE A 173 -10.12 10.89 -1.39
C ILE A 173 -10.54 11.87 -2.50
N LEU A 174 -11.84 11.94 -2.80
CA LEU A 174 -12.37 12.88 -3.81
C LEU A 174 -12.25 14.34 -3.35
N THR A 175 -12.62 14.66 -2.11
CA THR A 175 -12.62 16.04 -1.62
C THR A 175 -11.23 16.61 -1.40
N ASP A 176 -10.29 15.80 -0.91
CA ASP A 176 -8.89 16.21 -0.69
C ASP A 176 -8.24 16.60 -2.04
N ARG A 177 -8.70 15.98 -3.13
CA ARG A 177 -8.32 16.29 -4.52
C ARG A 177 -9.24 17.30 -5.21
N LYS A 178 -10.09 18.01 -4.46
CA LYS A 178 -11.03 19.05 -4.95
C LYS A 178 -12.02 18.55 -6.02
N ILE A 179 -12.30 17.25 -6.05
CA ILE A 179 -13.27 16.66 -6.98
C ILE A 179 -14.67 16.78 -6.40
N GLN A 180 -15.59 17.40 -7.15
CA GLN A 180 -16.97 17.55 -6.70
C GLN A 180 -17.66 16.19 -6.54
N VAL A 181 -18.26 16.00 -5.37
CA VAL A 181 -19.03 14.81 -4.97
C VAL A 181 -20.21 15.22 -4.10
N LYS A 182 -21.25 14.39 -4.07
CA LYS A 182 -22.40 14.61 -3.18
C LYS A 182 -21.93 14.49 -1.73
N ASP A 183 -22.40 15.43 -0.92
CA ASP A 183 -22.09 15.47 0.51
C ASP A 183 -22.59 14.22 1.25
N LEU A 184 -21.85 13.83 2.29
CA LEU A 184 -22.15 12.68 3.14
C LEU A 184 -23.36 12.91 4.04
N SER A 185 -23.98 11.80 4.47
CA SER A 185 -25.01 11.86 5.50
C SER A 185 -24.45 12.42 6.82
N LEU A 186 -25.31 13.08 7.61
CA LEU A 186 -24.90 13.61 8.92
C LEU A 186 -24.30 12.51 9.82
N MET A 187 -24.86 11.31 9.78
CA MET A 187 -24.36 10.17 10.54
C MET A 187 -22.99 9.72 10.09
N ASP A 188 -22.72 9.68 8.77
CA ASP A 188 -21.38 9.37 8.26
C ASP A 188 -20.37 10.42 8.68
N LYS A 189 -20.77 11.71 8.72
CA LYS A 189 -19.91 12.80 9.22
C LYS A 189 -19.57 12.67 10.69
N ILE A 190 -20.54 12.31 11.52
CA ILE A 190 -20.31 12.08 12.95
C ILE A 190 -19.35 10.90 13.13
N ARG A 191 -19.61 9.78 12.45
CA ARG A 191 -18.77 8.59 12.53
C ARG A 191 -17.36 8.83 11.99
N GLY A 192 -17.21 9.58 10.91
CA GLY A 192 -15.91 9.91 10.34
C GLY A 192 -15.06 10.83 11.22
N ARG A 193 -15.70 11.69 12.04
CA ARG A 193 -14.99 12.59 12.97
C ARG A 193 -14.56 11.94 14.28
N TYR A 194 -15.34 10.99 14.77
CA TYR A 194 -15.16 10.44 16.12
C TYR A 194 -14.87 8.93 16.15
N GLY A 195 -15.12 8.23 15.05
CA GLY A 195 -14.86 6.81 14.90
C GLY A 195 -13.53 6.54 14.20
N SER A 196 -13.02 5.32 14.35
CA SER A 196 -11.86 4.87 13.59
C SER A 196 -12.21 4.66 12.12
N THR A 197 -11.54 5.39 11.23
CA THR A 197 -11.72 5.34 9.77
C THR A 197 -10.64 4.54 9.06
N TYR A 198 -9.60 4.13 9.80
CA TYR A 198 -8.37 3.52 9.29
C TYR A 198 -8.23 2.03 9.64
N SER A 199 -9.21 1.46 10.34
CA SER A 199 -9.28 0.03 10.68
C SER A 199 -10.73 -0.42 10.58
N LEU A 200 -10.98 -1.71 10.30
CA LEU A 200 -12.33 -2.27 10.22
C LEU A 200 -12.95 -2.58 11.56
#